data_AF-A0A357KSN0-F1
#
_entry.id   AF-A0A357KSN0-F1
#
_cell.length_a   1.000
_cell.length_b   1.000
_cell.length_c   1.000
_cell.angle_alpha   90.00
_cell.angle_beta   90.00
_cell.angle_gamma   90.00
#
_symmetry.space_group_name_H-M   'P 1'
#
loop_
_entity.id
_entity.type
_entity.pdbx_description
1 polymer ?
#
loop_
_entity_poly.entity_id
_entity_poly.type
_entity_poly.pdbx_seq_one_letter_code
_entity_poly.pdbx_strand_id
1 'polypeptide(L)'
;MFPRGACPNGPMDLCGNVWEWTTSLASSWDGPITRDACFNSIFEDIVVRGSSWYNSYELARSGIRQCDRLYNIYFDLGFRWVLINNDEREHEKFV
;
A
#
# COMPACT_ATOMS: atom_id res chain seq x y z
N MET A 1 7.06 -16.52 4.48
CA MET A 1 6.42 -16.53 3.15
C MET A 1 5.40 -17.66 3.10
N PHE A 2 4.15 -17.34 2.74
CA PHE A 2 3.00 -18.24 2.88
C PHE A 2 2.32 -18.54 1.52
N PRO A 3 2.72 -19.60 0.79
CA PRO A 3 2.21 -19.88 -0.56
C PRO A 3 0.69 -20.10 -0.65
N ARG A 4 0.07 -20.68 0.39
CA ARG A 4 -1.38 -20.91 0.42
C ARG A 4 -2.21 -19.64 0.58
N GLY A 5 -1.60 -18.54 1.03
CA GLY A 5 -2.23 -17.22 1.18
C GLY A 5 -2.02 -16.30 -0.01
N ALA A 6 -1.42 -16.79 -1.09
CA ALA A 6 -1.19 -16.00 -2.30
C ALA A 6 -2.51 -15.67 -3.02
N CYS A 7 -2.57 -14.48 -3.61
CA CYS A 7 -3.59 -14.16 -4.61
C CYS A 7 -3.41 -15.08 -5.83
N PRO A 8 -4.47 -15.51 -6.55
CA PRO A 8 -4.33 -16.29 -7.78
C PRO A 8 -3.36 -15.63 -8.76
N ASN A 9 -2.28 -16.33 -9.12
CA ASN A 9 -1.18 -15.82 -9.97
C ASN A 9 -0.55 -14.50 -9.48
N GLY A 10 -0.71 -14.17 -8.20
CA GLY A 10 -0.33 -12.89 -7.63
C GLY A 10 0.76 -13.01 -6.56
N PRO A 11 1.12 -11.88 -5.95
CA PRO A 11 2.15 -11.85 -4.92
C PRO A 11 1.72 -12.57 -3.64
N MET A 12 2.70 -13.12 -2.94
CA MET A 12 2.57 -13.68 -1.60
C MET A 12 2.67 -12.59 -0.54
N ASP A 13 2.14 -12.89 0.65
CA ASP A 13 2.25 -12.08 1.85
C ASP A 13 1.64 -10.66 1.69
N LEU A 14 0.53 -10.54 0.95
CA LEU A 14 -0.23 -9.27 0.84
C LEU A 14 -1.01 -8.93 2.12
N CYS A 15 -1.29 -9.92 2.97
CA CYS A 15 -2.02 -9.77 4.22
C CYS A 15 -1.16 -10.34 5.36
N GLY A 16 -0.62 -9.48 6.20
CA GLY A 16 0.30 -9.80 7.28
C GLY A 16 1.76 -9.69 6.86
N ASN A 17 2.64 -10.30 7.66
CA ASN A 17 4.11 -10.14 7.59
C ASN A 17 4.54 -8.71 7.95
N VAL A 18 4.47 -7.75 7.04
CA VAL A 18 4.85 -6.35 7.31
C VAL A 18 3.84 -5.40 6.68
N TRP A 19 3.67 -4.23 7.30
CA TRP A 19 3.03 -3.11 6.61
C TRP A 19 3.82 -2.78 5.34
N GLU A 20 3.13 -2.49 4.25
CA GLU A 20 3.75 -2.09 2.98
C GLU A 20 3.46 -0.61 2.69
N TRP A 21 4.52 0.19 2.52
CA TRP A 21 4.47 1.57 2.03
C TRP A 21 3.78 1.66 0.66
N THR A 22 2.98 2.72 0.46
CA THR A 22 2.40 3.05 -0.85
C THR A 22 2.70 4.50 -1.24
N THR A 23 2.50 4.83 -2.53
CA THR A 23 2.64 6.21 -3.05
C THR A 23 1.37 7.06 -2.84
N SER A 24 0.32 6.50 -2.23
CA SER A 24 -0.95 7.20 -2.03
C SER A 24 -0.95 8.01 -0.74
N LEU A 25 -1.32 9.28 -0.83
CA LEU A 25 -1.59 10.10 0.35
C LEU A 25 -2.84 9.60 1.09
N ALA A 26 -2.84 9.74 2.41
CA ALA A 26 -4.00 9.50 3.23
C ALA A 26 -5.10 10.49 2.89
N SER A 27 -6.26 9.98 2.48
CA SER A 27 -7.43 10.77 2.09
C SER A 27 -8.70 9.99 2.37
N SER A 28 -9.82 10.70 2.50
CA SER A 28 -11.15 10.08 2.53
C SER A 28 -11.40 9.27 1.26
N TRP A 29 -12.30 8.28 1.34
CA TRP A 29 -12.69 7.50 0.16
C TRP A 29 -13.38 8.34 -0.92
N ASP A 30 -14.08 9.39 -0.52
CA ASP A 30 -14.72 10.37 -1.43
C ASP A 30 -13.75 11.47 -1.87
N GLY A 31 -12.49 11.41 -1.44
CA GLY A 31 -11.45 12.37 -1.79
C GLY A 31 -10.89 12.12 -3.19
N PRO A 32 -10.05 13.05 -3.70
CA PRO A 32 -9.35 12.84 -4.95
C PRO A 32 -8.46 11.59 -4.88
N ILE A 33 -8.36 10.87 -5.98
CA ILE A 33 -7.46 9.73 -6.12
C ILE A 33 -6.03 10.28 -6.17
N THR A 34 -5.22 9.95 -5.16
CA THR A 34 -3.85 10.44 -4.98
C THR A 34 -2.80 9.39 -5.36
N ARG A 35 -3.13 8.49 -6.30
CA ARG A 35 -2.14 7.53 -6.81
C ARG A 35 -0.96 8.29 -7.39
N ASP A 36 0.25 7.87 -7.04
CA ASP A 36 1.51 8.49 -7.47
C ASP A 36 1.61 9.97 -7.08
N ALA A 37 1.08 10.33 -5.91
CA ALA A 37 1.23 11.68 -5.41
C ALA A 37 2.71 12.03 -5.26
N CYS A 38 3.12 13.12 -5.89
CA CYS A 38 4.37 13.79 -5.53
C CYS A 38 4.21 14.31 -4.11
N PHE A 39 4.95 13.74 -3.17
CA PHE A 39 4.97 14.20 -1.79
C PHE A 39 5.45 15.65 -1.76
N ASN A 40 4.59 16.56 -1.30
CA ASN A 40 4.94 17.98 -1.20
C ASN A 40 5.61 18.29 0.14
N SER A 41 5.50 17.37 1.12
CA SER A 41 6.05 17.54 2.46
C SER A 41 6.22 16.21 3.19
N ILE A 42 7.25 16.10 4.04
CA ILE A 42 7.47 14.96 4.93
C ILE A 42 6.40 14.82 6.04
N PHE A 43 5.56 15.84 6.21
CA PHE A 43 4.49 15.87 7.20
C PHE A 43 3.17 15.30 6.67
N GLU A 44 3.10 14.97 5.39
CA GLU A 44 1.92 14.32 4.80
C GLU A 44 1.80 12.88 5.32
N ASP A 45 0.57 12.49 5.65
CA ASP A 45 0.26 11.12 5.98
C ASP A 45 0.10 10.32 4.67
N ILE A 46 0.67 9.13 4.65
CA ILE A 46 0.59 8.20 3.54
C ILE A 46 -0.20 6.97 3.94
N VAL A 47 -0.64 6.22 2.94
CA VAL A 47 -1.34 4.96 3.16
C VAL A 47 -0.33 3.81 3.24
N VAL A 48 -0.39 3.02 4.32
CA VAL A 48 0.26 1.71 4.44
C VAL A 48 -0.79 0.59 4.39
N ARG A 49 -0.39 -0.58 3.87
CA ARG A 49 -1.32 -1.70 3.57
C ARG A 49 -0.79 -3.04 4.04
N GLY A 50 -1.67 -4.04 4.06
CA GLY A 50 -1.33 -5.44 4.32
C GLY A 50 -1.25 -5.81 5.80
N SER A 51 -0.91 -4.88 6.68
CA SER A 51 -0.67 -5.13 8.11
C SER A 51 0.53 -6.03 8.39
N SER A 52 0.94 -6.11 9.65
CA SER A 52 2.14 -6.82 10.04
C SER A 52 1.87 -8.00 10.96
N TRP A 53 2.91 -8.80 11.22
CA TRP A 53 2.87 -9.88 12.22
C TRP A 53 2.58 -9.39 13.65
N TYR A 54 2.75 -8.09 13.92
CA TYR A 54 2.54 -7.50 15.24
C TYR A 54 1.06 -7.15 15.51
N ASN A 55 0.25 -7.07 14.46
CA ASN A 55 -1.14 -6.64 14.55
C ASN A 55 -2.15 -7.81 14.54
N SER A 56 -3.40 -7.49 14.88
CA SER A 56 -4.50 -8.44 14.81
C SER A 56 -4.97 -8.64 13.36
N TYR A 57 -5.57 -9.80 13.09
CA TYR A 57 -5.94 -10.22 11.73
C TYR A 57 -6.98 -9.31 11.07
N GLU A 58 -7.74 -8.53 11.83
CA GLU A 58 -8.71 -7.57 11.31
C GLU A 58 -8.04 -6.43 10.52
N LEU A 59 -6.80 -6.08 10.86
CA LEU A 59 -6.02 -5.08 10.15
C LEU A 59 -5.42 -5.62 8.84
N ALA A 60 -5.28 -6.95 8.72
CA ALA A 60 -4.80 -7.62 7.51
C ALA A 60 -5.87 -7.76 6.41
N ARG A 61 -7.07 -7.19 6.58
CA ARG A 61 -8.10 -7.18 5.54
C ARG A 61 -7.69 -6.30 4.37
N SER A 62 -7.97 -6.76 3.15
CA SER A 62 -7.58 -6.06 1.91
C SER A 62 -8.15 -4.65 1.79
N GLY A 63 -9.26 -4.31 2.46
CA GLY A 63 -9.85 -2.96 2.45
C GLY A 63 -9.23 -1.97 3.45
N ILE A 64 -8.39 -2.42 4.39
CA ILE A 64 -7.89 -1.55 5.47
C ILE A 64 -6.77 -0.65 4.97
N ARG A 65 -7.02 0.67 5.01
CA ARG A 65 -6.03 1.71 4.79
C ARG A 65 -5.61 2.27 6.14
N GLN A 66 -4.36 2.08 6.51
CA GLN A 66 -3.79 2.74 7.68
C GLN A 66 -2.97 3.93 7.24
N CYS A 67 -2.95 4.98 8.06
CA CYS A 67 -2.19 6.20 7.80
C CYS A 67 -0.90 6.21 8.61
N ASP A 68 0.20 6.56 7.97
CA ASP A 68 1.51 6.67 8.62
C ASP A 68 2.31 7.89 8.11
N ARG A 69 3.36 8.30 8.82
CA ARG A 69 4.20 9.45 8.48
C ARG A 69 5.41 9.02 7.67
N LEU A 70 5.78 9.80 6.63
CA LEU A 70 6.93 9.54 5.73
C LEU A 70 8.27 9.26 6.42
N TYR A 71 8.47 9.79 7.62
CA TYR A 71 9.71 9.62 8.38
C TYR A 71 9.69 8.44 9.36
N ASN A 72 8.57 7.71 9.45
CA ASN A 72 8.47 6.56 10.35
C ASN A 72 9.13 5.32 9.72
N ILE A 73 9.91 4.64 10.54
CA ILE A 73 10.61 3.40 10.21
C ILE A 73 10.46 2.47 11.40
N TYR A 74 9.72 1.38 11.20
CA TYR A 74 9.43 0.38 12.20
C TYR A 74 10.00 -0.98 11.80
N PHE A 75 10.18 -1.85 12.78
CA PHE A 75 10.68 -3.21 12.55
C PHE A 75 9.67 -4.12 11.82
N ASP A 76 8.42 -3.67 11.69
CA ASP A 76 7.31 -4.36 11.06
C ASP A 76 6.75 -3.60 9.84
N LEU A 77 7.52 -2.63 9.32
CA LEU A 77 7.20 -1.78 8.17
C LEU A 77 8.22 -2.02 7.05
N GLY A 78 7.73 -2.31 5.86
CA GLY A 78 8.51 -2.57 4.66
C GLY A 78 7.81 -2.03 3.41
N PHE A 79 8.20 -2.52 2.24
CA PHE A 79 7.65 -2.06 0.98
C PHE A 79 7.81 -3.14 -0.09
N ARG A 80 7.07 -2.96 -1.18
CA ARG A 80 7.12 -3.83 -2.35
C ARG A 80 7.28 -2.99 -3.61
N TRP A 81 8.11 -3.48 -4.51
CA TRP A 81 8.30 -2.85 -5.81
C TRP A 81 7.16 -3.19 -6.75
N VAL A 82 6.71 -2.18 -7.48
CA VAL A 82 5.79 -2.34 -8.61
C VAL A 82 6.47 -1.76 -9.84
N LEU A 83 6.48 -2.52 -10.93
CA LEU A 83 6.96 -2.08 -12.23
C LEU A 83 5.74 -1.89 -13.12
N ILE A 84 5.55 -0.67 -13.62
CA ILE A 84 4.44 -0.32 -14.51
C ILE A 84 4.98 -0.32 -15.93
N ASN A 85 4.38 -1.12 -16.81
CA ASN A 85 4.70 -1.07 -18.23
C ASN A 85 4.13 0.22 -18.84
N ASN A 86 4.90 0.90 -19.68
CA ASN A 86 4.51 2.19 -20.23
C ASN A 86 3.30 2.12 -21.16
N ASP A 87 3.09 0.98 -21.82
CA ASP A 87 1.96 0.77 -22.72
C ASP A 87 0.60 0.72 -21.97
N GLU A 88 0.61 0.35 -20.69
CA GLU A 88 -0.59 0.30 -19.85
C GLU A 88 -0.99 1.67 -19.29
N ARG A 89 -0.07 2.64 -19.25
CA ARG A 89 -0.31 4.00 -18.71
C ARG A 89 -1.23 4.86 -19.57
N GLU A 90 -1.31 4.61 -20.87
CA GLU A 90 -2.17 5.38 -21.78
C GLU A 90 -3.64 4.95 -21.67
N HIS A 91 -3.92 3.70 -21.27
CA HIS A 91 -5.29 3.19 -21.14
C HIS A 91 -6.04 3.71 -19.90
N GLU A 92 -5.34 3.99 -18.80
CA GLU A 92 -5.96 4.49 -17.55
C GLU A 92 -6.24 6.00 -17.55
N LYS A 93 -5.73 6.77 -18.53
CA LYS A 93 -6.01 8.21 -18.67
C LYS A 93 -7.39 8.52 -19.28
N PHE A 94 -8.08 7.51 -19.82
CA PHE A 94 -9.33 7.67 -20.58
C PHE A 94 -10.53 6.89 -20.02
N VAL A 95 -10.47 6.47 -18.75
CA VAL A 95 -11.60 5.83 -18.04
C VAL A 95 -12.05 6.69 -16.87
#